data_AF-A0A562Q560-F1
#
_entry.id   AF-A0A562Q560-F1
#
_cell.length_a   1.000
_cell.length_b   1.000
_cell.length_c   1.000
_cell.angle_alpha   90.00
_cell.angle_beta   90.00
_cell.angle_gamma   90.00
#
_symmetry.space_group_name_H-M   'P 1'
#
loop_
_entity.id
_entity.type
_entity.pdbx_description
1 polymer ?
#
loop_
_entity_poly.entity_id
_entity_poly.type
_entity_poly.pdbx_seq_one_letter_code
_entity_poly.pdbx_strand_id
1 'polypeptide(L)'
;MKKSETNTFQNVQEKNKEEIILDKWDKKIKEYNNYVKEYLLHYKKSLKGNSVSLSKYPYLKVKSEVLSEKLNKGVKKELLTKKQINKVFKIREKIVNACCS
;
A
#
# COMPACT_ATOMS: atom_id res chain seq x y z
N MET A 1 35.89 -40.48 12.40
CA MET A 1 35.86 -39.01 12.22
C MET A 1 34.43 -38.58 11.95
N LYS A 2 34.02 -37.47 12.57
CA LYS A 2 32.70 -36.87 12.58
C LYS A 2 32.23 -36.49 11.16
N LYS A 3 30.91 -36.52 10.94
CA LYS A 3 30.12 -35.32 10.61
C LYS A 3 28.63 -35.64 10.71
N SER A 4 28.09 -35.32 11.87
CA SER A 4 26.66 -35.09 12.11
C SER A 4 26.22 -33.78 11.45
N GLU A 5 24.97 -33.80 10.99
CA GLU A 5 24.01 -32.70 10.95
C GLU A 5 24.32 -31.43 10.14
N THR A 6 23.39 -31.11 9.23
CA THR A 6 22.77 -29.78 9.17
C THR A 6 21.38 -29.95 8.57
N ASN A 7 20.44 -30.37 9.41
CA ASN A 7 19.02 -30.30 9.11
C ASN A 7 18.58 -28.86 9.39
N THR A 8 18.83 -27.96 8.45
CA THR A 8 18.34 -26.58 8.50
C THR A 8 16.86 -26.55 8.10
N PHE A 9 16.00 -27.05 8.98
CA PHE A 9 14.60 -26.65 8.97
C PHE A 9 14.55 -25.18 9.38
N GLN A 10 14.41 -24.31 8.37
CA GLN A 10 14.02 -22.93 8.59
C GLN A 10 12.72 -22.94 9.39
N ASN A 11 12.81 -22.41 10.61
CA ASN A 11 11.71 -22.16 11.52
C ASN A 11 10.74 -21.16 10.89
N VAL A 12 9.86 -21.63 10.02
CA VAL A 12 8.71 -20.86 9.54
C VAL A 12 7.72 -20.87 10.70
N GLN A 13 7.70 -19.80 11.50
CA GLN A 13 6.65 -19.59 12.48
C GLN A 13 5.30 -19.67 11.75
N GLU A 14 4.53 -20.69 12.10
CA GLU A 14 3.17 -20.92 11.60
C GLU A 14 2.30 -19.78 12.11
N LYS A 15 2.14 -18.73 11.29
CA LYS A 15 1.26 -17.62 11.63
C LYS A 15 -0.18 -18.11 11.65
N ASN A 16 -0.93 -17.71 12.68
CA ASN A 16 -2.36 -18.01 12.72
C ASN A 16 -3.11 -17.26 11.59
N LYS A 17 -4.32 -17.71 11.27
CA LYS A 17 -5.12 -17.15 10.16
C LYS A 17 -5.39 -15.64 10.32
N GLU A 18 -5.53 -15.17 11.56
CA GLU A 18 -5.81 -13.77 11.88
C GLU A 18 -4.61 -12.87 11.57
N GLU A 19 -3.39 -13.30 11.94
CA GLU A 19 -2.14 -12.62 11.60
C GLU A 19 -1.91 -12.54 10.09
N ILE A 20 -2.23 -13.62 9.35
CA ILE A 20 -2.13 -13.63 7.88
C ILE A 20 -3.10 -12.60 7.26
N ILE A 21 -4.33 -12.49 7.80
CA ILE A 21 -5.32 -11.51 7.33
C ILE A 21 -4.85 -10.08 7.64
N LEU A 22 -4.30 -9.84 8.83
CA LEU A 22 -3.77 -8.53 9.22
C LEU A 22 -2.60 -8.11 8.31
N ASP A 23 -1.65 -9.01 8.06
CA ASP A 23 -0.49 -8.76 7.20
C ASP A 23 -0.90 -8.46 5.75
N LYS A 24 -1.94 -9.15 5.26
CA LYS A 24 -2.53 -8.88 3.94
C LYS A 24 -3.04 -7.44 3.81
N TRP A 25 -3.69 -6.90 4.84
CA TRP A 25 -4.19 -5.53 4.82
C TRP A 25 -3.06 -4.51 4.98
N ASP A 26 -2.08 -4.78 5.82
CA ASP A 26 -0.90 -3.92 5.95
C ASP A 26 -0.11 -3.83 4.64
N LYS A 27 0.05 -4.96 3.93
CA LYS A 27 0.65 -4.98 2.59
C LYS A 27 -0.15 -4.13 1.60
N LYS A 28 -1.47 -4.28 1.55
CA LYS A 28 -2.34 -3.46 0.68
C LYS A 28 -2.24 -1.96 0.99
N ILE A 29 -2.19 -1.59 2.26
CA ILE A 29 -2.03 -0.19 2.69
C ILE A 29 -0.66 0.36 2.27
N LYS A 30 0.39 -0.45 2.38
CA LYS A 30 1.74 -0.08 1.92
C LYS A 30 1.78 0.14 0.41
N GLU A 31 1.20 -0.78 -0.36
CA GLU A 31 1.07 -0.65 -1.82
C GLU A 31 0.27 0.60 -2.21
N TYR A 32 -0.86 0.84 -1.55
CA TYR A 32 -1.68 2.04 -1.77
C TYR A 32 -0.87 3.32 -1.53
N ASN A 33 -0.17 3.42 -0.40
CA ASN A 33 0.68 4.57 -0.09
C ASN A 33 1.79 4.78 -1.13
N ASN A 34 2.40 3.70 -1.63
CA ASN A 34 3.45 3.79 -2.66
C ASN A 34 2.90 4.34 -3.97
N TYR A 35 1.76 3.83 -4.45
CA TYR A 35 1.13 4.37 -5.65
C TYR A 35 0.72 5.83 -5.50
N VAL A 36 0.20 6.21 -4.32
CA VAL A 36 -0.16 7.61 -4.04
C VAL A 36 1.06 8.52 -4.04
N LYS A 37 2.18 8.10 -3.43
CA LYS A 37 3.43 8.88 -3.46
C LYS A 37 3.92 9.12 -4.88
N GLU A 38 3.98 8.06 -5.69
CA GLU A 38 4.42 8.16 -7.08
C GLU A 38 3.45 9.00 -7.94
N TYR A 39 2.14 8.82 -7.73
CA TYR A 39 1.11 9.64 -8.37
C TYR A 39 1.34 11.12 -8.09
N LEU A 40 1.44 11.51 -6.81
CA LEU A 40 1.61 12.91 -6.43
C LEU A 40 2.95 13.50 -6.92
N LEU A 41 4.01 12.68 -6.93
CA LEU A 41 5.31 13.09 -7.49
C LEU A 41 5.19 13.43 -8.97
N HIS A 42 4.61 12.53 -9.77
CA HIS A 42 4.47 12.73 -11.21
C HIS A 42 3.44 13.80 -11.55
N TYR A 43 2.36 13.92 -10.78
CA TYR A 43 1.40 15.00 -10.91
C TYR A 43 2.07 16.38 -10.73
N LYS A 44 2.86 16.57 -9.67
CA LYS A 44 3.59 17.84 -9.46
C LYS A 44 4.58 18.15 -10.58
N LYS A 45 5.24 17.11 -11.14
CA LYS A 45 6.14 17.28 -12.29
C LYS A 45 5.39 17.61 -13.58
N SER A 46 4.20 17.04 -13.80
CA SER A 46 3.41 17.33 -14.99
C SER A 46 2.90 18.76 -15.01
N LEU A 47 2.54 19.32 -13.84
CA LEU A 47 2.19 20.74 -13.72
C LEU A 47 3.33 21.69 -14.12
N LYS A 48 4.58 21.22 -14.06
CA LYS A 48 5.78 21.95 -14.50
C LYS A 48 6.15 21.67 -15.97
N GLY A 49 5.26 21.07 -16.75
CA GLY A 49 5.48 20.77 -18.17
C GLY A 49 6.28 19.48 -18.46
N ASN A 50 6.51 18.61 -17.46
CA ASN A 50 7.21 17.35 -17.71
C ASN A 50 6.32 16.35 -18.45
N SER A 51 6.55 16.16 -19.76
CA SER A 51 5.75 15.29 -20.64
C SER A 51 5.73 13.81 -20.21
N VAL A 52 6.86 13.26 -19.77
CA VAL A 52 6.93 11.88 -19.25
C VAL A 52 6.00 11.70 -18.05
N SER A 53 6.00 12.69 -17.14
CA SER A 53 5.15 12.64 -15.95
C SER A 53 3.69 12.90 -16.29
N LEU A 54 3.39 13.76 -17.25
CA LEU A 54 2.05 14.03 -17.79
C LEU A 54 1.39 12.72 -18.27
N SER A 55 2.14 11.86 -18.97
CA SER A 55 1.64 10.56 -19.42
C SER A 55 1.57 9.51 -18.31
N LYS A 56 2.42 9.61 -17.27
CA LYS A 56 2.57 8.58 -16.24
C LYS A 56 1.65 8.75 -15.04
N TYR A 57 1.39 9.97 -14.59
CA TYR A 57 0.56 10.18 -13.39
C TYR A 57 -0.87 9.63 -13.53
N PRO A 58 -1.56 9.66 -14.70
CA PRO A 58 -2.91 9.12 -14.82
C PRO A 58 -2.97 7.63 -14.51
N TYR A 59 -2.01 6.85 -15.02
CA TYR A 59 -1.89 5.42 -14.71
C TYR A 59 -1.69 5.17 -13.21
N LEU A 60 -0.81 5.93 -12.57
CA LEU A 60 -0.55 5.81 -11.13
C LEU A 60 -1.78 6.19 -10.30
N LYS A 61 -2.53 7.22 -10.72
CA LYS A 61 -3.81 7.61 -10.11
C LYS A 61 -4.80 6.45 -10.14
N VAL A 62 -5.04 5.85 -11.32
CA VAL A 62 -5.97 4.72 -11.47
C VAL A 62 -5.56 3.53 -10.59
N LYS A 63 -4.27 3.17 -10.53
CA LYS A 63 -3.79 2.10 -9.65
C LYS A 63 -4.05 2.41 -8.17
N SER A 64 -3.86 3.65 -7.76
CA SER A 64 -4.13 4.09 -6.38
C SER A 64 -5.63 4.04 -6.05
N GLU A 65 -6.50 4.40 -6.99
CA GLU A 65 -7.96 4.38 -6.83
C GLU A 65 -8.48 2.95 -6.67
N VAL A 66 -8.02 2.01 -7.50
CA VAL A 66 -8.36 0.58 -7.39
C VAL A 66 -7.98 0.00 -6.02
N LEU A 67 -6.84 0.42 -5.46
CA LEU A 67 -6.43 0.00 -4.12
C LEU A 67 -7.29 0.68 -3.04
N SER A 68 -7.60 1.96 -3.20
CA SER A 68 -8.49 2.70 -2.29
C SER A 68 -9.88 2.07 -2.22
N GLU A 69 -10.44 1.61 -3.35
CA GLU A 69 -11.71 0.89 -3.39
C GLU A 69 -11.64 -0.45 -2.66
N LYS A 70 -10.58 -1.23 -2.87
CA LYS A 70 -10.37 -2.51 -2.15
C LYS A 70 -10.28 -2.28 -0.65
N LEU A 71 -9.59 -1.22 -0.22
CA LEU A 71 -9.51 -0.82 1.18
C LEU A 71 -10.89 -0.38 1.71
N ASN A 72 -11.66 0.41 0.95
CA ASN A 72 -13.03 0.79 1.32
C ASN A 72 -13.94 -0.42 1.51
N LYS A 73 -13.85 -1.43 0.64
CA LYS A 73 -14.58 -2.70 0.80
C LYS A 73 -14.17 -3.42 2.09
N GLY A 74 -12.88 -3.41 2.43
CA GLY A 74 -12.37 -3.95 3.68
C GLY A 74 -12.92 -3.20 4.90
N VAL A 75 -12.92 -1.87 4.88
CA VAL A 75 -13.46 -1.02 5.96
C VAL A 75 -14.94 -1.29 6.17
N LYS A 76 -15.74 -1.31 5.09
CA LYS A 76 -17.19 -1.59 5.15
C LYS A 76 -17.53 -2.96 5.71
N LYS A 77 -16.62 -3.92 5.57
CA LYS A 77 -16.75 -5.29 6.10
C LYS A 77 -16.08 -5.47 7.46
N GLU A 78 -15.62 -4.38 8.08
CA GLU A 78 -14.94 -4.39 9.38
C GLU A 78 -13.68 -5.28 9.41
N LEU A 79 -13.03 -5.47 8.26
CA LEU A 79 -11.85 -6.33 8.12
C LEU A 79 -10.53 -5.62 8.45
N LEU A 80 -10.57 -4.30 8.70
CA LEU A 80 -9.41 -3.49 9.04
C LEU A 80 -9.51 -3.04 10.49
N THR A 81 -8.36 -3.05 11.16
CA THR A 81 -8.23 -2.47 12.51
C THR A 81 -8.32 -0.95 12.48
N LYS A 82 -8.63 -0.33 13.63
CA LYS A 82 -8.61 1.14 13.79
C LYS A 82 -7.28 1.77 13.38
N LYS A 83 -6.15 1.12 13.70
CA LYS A 83 -4.80 1.58 13.29
C LYS A 83 -4.65 1.58 11.77
N GLN A 84 -5.14 0.55 11.09
CA GLN A 84 -5.11 0.44 9.63
C GLN A 84 -6.02 1.47 8.96
N ILE A 85 -7.23 1.67 9.47
CA ILE A 85 -8.16 2.71 8.98
C ILE A 85 -7.52 4.10 9.09
N ASN A 86 -6.89 4.42 10.21
CA ASN A 86 -6.20 5.69 10.40
C ASN A 86 -5.06 5.89 9.38
N LYS A 87 -4.27 4.84 9.07
CA LYS A 87 -3.26 4.91 8.01
C LYS A 87 -3.88 5.24 6.65
N VAL A 88 -5.00 4.59 6.30
CA VAL A 88 -5.72 4.85 5.05
C VAL A 88 -6.20 6.30 4.98
N PHE A 89 -6.77 6.83 6.07
CA PHE A 89 -7.22 8.21 6.15
C PHE A 89 -6.08 9.21 5.93
N LYS A 90 -4.94 9.03 6.63
CA LYS A 90 -3.74 9.86 6.44
C LYS A 90 -3.21 9.85 5.01
N ILE A 91 -3.35 8.73 4.29
CA ILE A 91 -2.94 8.68 2.87
C ILE A 91 -3.90 9.48 1.99
N ARG A 92 -5.23 9.43 2.26
CA ARG A 92 -6.23 10.21 1.52
C ARG A 92 -6.07 11.71 1.74
N GLU A 93 -5.80 12.10 2.98
CA GLU A 93 -5.51 13.49 3.35
C GLU A 93 -4.33 14.05 2.53
N LYS A 94 -3.26 13.27 2.30
CA LYS A 94 -2.15 13.69 1.43
C LYS A 94 -2.59 13.99 -0.01
N ILE A 95 -3.56 13.25 -0.54
CA ILE A 95 -4.09 13.51 -1.89
C ILE A 95 -4.85 14.82 -1.90
N VAL A 96 -5.80 14.99 -0.97
CA VAL A 96 -6.59 16.22 -0.83
C VAL A 96 -5.67 17.42 -0.68
N ASN A 97 -4.71 17.35 0.25
CA ASN A 97 -3.77 18.42 0.49
C ASN A 97 -2.92 18.73 -0.74
N ALA A 98 -2.50 17.74 -1.53
CA ALA A 98 -1.67 17.99 -2.71
C ALA A 98 -2.44 18.47 -3.95
N CYS A 99 -3.75 18.26 -4.01
CA CYS A 99 -4.60 18.66 -5.13
C CYS A 99 -5.35 19.97 -4.87
N CYS A 100 -5.58 20.32 -3.61
CA CYS A 100 -6.32 21.51 -3.19
C CYS A 100 -5.43 22.63 -2.62
N SER A 101 -4.12 22.40 -2.46
CA SER A 101 -3.12 23.42 -2.12
C SER A 101 -2.54 24.08 -3.37
#